data_AF-A0A1Y3ZJL3-F1
#
_entry.id   AF-A0A1Y3ZJL3-F1
#
_cell.length_a   1.000
_cell.length_b   1.000
_cell.length_c   1.000
_cell.angle_alpha   90.00
_cell.angle_beta   90.00
_cell.angle_gamma   90.00
#
_symmetry.space_group_name_H-M   'P 1'
#
loop_
_entity.id
_entity.type
_entity.pdbx_description
1 polymer ?
#
loop_
_entity_poly.entity_id
_entity_poly.type
_entity_poly.pdbx_seq_one_letter_code
_entity_poly.pdbx_strand_id
1 'polypeptide(L)' 'MSSRHIEERRRVESITSQKRLMDAINGTVLKPRERQVLTLKIFDDLSHNEIADRMNITEKTSQRLFSRAIRKIQDAL' A
#
# COMPACT_ATOMS: atom_id res chain seq x y z
N MET A 1 23.11 -16.97 -21.84
CA MET A 1 21.88 -16.17 -21.92
C MET A 1 21.94 -15.09 -20.85
N SER A 2 21.77 -13.83 -21.25
CA SER A 2 22.22 -12.64 -20.51
C SER A 2 21.36 -12.32 -19.29
N SER A 3 21.99 -12.11 -18.13
CA SER A 3 21.36 -11.77 -16.84
C SER A 3 20.41 -10.55 -16.90
N ARG A 4 20.58 -9.68 -17.90
CA ARG A 4 19.70 -8.51 -18.12
C ARG A 4 18.24 -8.87 -18.34
N HIS A 5 17.94 -9.99 -19.02
CA HIS A 5 16.56 -10.40 -19.31
C HIS A 5 15.83 -10.96 -18.09
N ILE A 6 16.58 -11.48 -17.10
CA ILE A 6 16.01 -12.01 -15.86
C ILE A 6 15.63 -10.85 -14.93
N GLU A 7 16.49 -9.83 -14.84
CA GLU A 7 16.26 -8.61 -14.06
C GLU A 7 15.04 -7.83 -14.57
N GLU A 8 14.93 -7.69 -15.89
CA GLU A 8 13.86 -6.94 -16.56
C GLU A 8 12.49 -7.62 -16.38
N ARG A 9 12.42 -8.94 -16.50
CA ARG A 9 11.19 -9.71 -16.21
C ARG A 9 10.73 -9.57 -14.76
N ARG A 10 11.65 -9.70 -13.78
CA ARG A 10 11.31 -9.48 -12.36
C ARG A 10 10.80 -8.08 -12.08
N ARG A 11 11.40 -7.07 -12.72
CA ARG A 11 10.97 -5.67 -12.56
C ARG A 11 9.56 -5.45 -13.11
N VAL A 12 9.26 -6.01 -14.28
CA VAL A 12 7.92 -5.93 -14.89
C VAL A 12 6.87 -6.67 -14.05
N GLU A 13 7.18 -7.85 -13.51
CA GLU A 13 6.28 -8.61 -12.62
C GLU A 13 5.98 -7.86 -11.31
N SER A 14 7.00 -7.23 -10.71
CA SER A 14 6.86 -6.39 -9.51
C SER A 14 5.96 -5.18 -9.77
N ILE A 15 6.21 -4.43 -10.85
CA ILE A 15 5.41 -3.25 -11.24
C ILE A 15 3.96 -3.67 -11.53
N THR A 16 3.75 -4.81 -12.21
CA THR A 16 2.41 -5.33 -12.52
C THR A 16 1.64 -5.69 -11.25
N SER A 17 2.32 -6.25 -10.25
CA SER A 17 1.72 -6.61 -8.95
C SER A 17 1.37 -5.38 -8.13
N GLN A 18 2.26 -4.38 -8.10
CA GLN A 18 2.00 -3.08 -7.47
C GLN A 18 0.84 -2.33 -8.12
N LYS A 19 0.76 -2.32 -9.45
CA LYS A 19 -0.32 -1.69 -10.20
C LYS A 19 -1.68 -2.34 -9.92
N ARG A 20 -1.76 -3.68 -9.93
CA ARG A 20 -2.99 -4.41 -9.58
C ARG A 20 -3.43 -4.14 -8.14
N LEU A 21 -2.49 -4.05 -7.20
CA LEU A 21 -2.79 -3.68 -5.83
C LEU A 21 -3.31 -2.23 -5.75
N MET A 22 -2.70 -1.29 -6.47
CA MET A 22 -3.18 0.09 -6.56
C MET A 22 -4.56 0.20 -7.19
N ASP A 23 -4.84 -0.59 -8.23
CA ASP A 23 -6.15 -0.60 -8.89
C ASP A 23 -7.23 -1.16 -7.94
N ALA A 24 -6.92 -2.20 -7.15
CA ALA A 24 -7.81 -2.69 -6.10
C ALA A 24 -8.01 -1.65 -4.98
N ILE A 25 -6.94 -0.95 -4.56
CA ILE A 25 -7.01 0.12 -3.57
C ILE A 25 -7.83 1.32 -4.10
N ASN A 26 -7.75 1.61 -5.39
CA ASN A 26 -8.47 2.72 -6.02
C ASN A 26 -9.93 2.37 -6.33
N GLY A 27 -10.22 1.12 -6.66
CA GLY A 27 -11.56 0.60 -6.90
C GLY A 27 -12.37 0.30 -5.63
N THR A 28 -11.75 0.39 -4.45
CA THR A 28 -12.40 0.09 -3.16
C THR A 28 -12.98 1.33 -2.45
N VAL A 29 -13.90 1.08 -1.52
CA VAL A 29 -14.60 2.06 -0.64
C VAL A 29 -13.69 2.72 0.43
N LEU A 30 -12.38 2.74 0.21
CA LEU A 30 -11.41 3.30 1.14
C LEU A 30 -11.52 4.82 1.21
N LYS A 31 -11.63 5.34 2.44
CA LYS A 31 -11.58 6.79 2.66
C LYS A 31 -10.17 7.31 2.31
N PRO A 32 -10.03 8.59 1.92
CA PRO A 32 -8.74 9.15 1.52
C PRO A 32 -7.61 8.88 2.53
N ARG A 33 -7.88 9.04 3.84
CA ARG A 33 -6.89 8.78 4.90
C ARG A 33 -6.55 7.30 5.09
N GLU A 34 -7.52 6.41 4.91
CA GLU A 34 -7.30 4.94 5.01
C GLU A 34 -6.41 4.47 3.86
N ARG A 35 -6.70 4.95 2.64
CA ARG A 35 -5.89 4.73 1.44
C ARG A 35 -4.47 5.25 1.61
N GLN A 36 -4.32 6.48 2.10
CA GLN A 36 -3.01 7.10 2.25
C GLN A 36 -2.10 6.34 3.23
N VAL A 37 -2.62 5.92 4.39
CA VAL A 37 -1.89 5.08 5.34
C VAL A 37 -1.51 3.74 4.72
N LEU A 38 -2.45 3.08 4.03
CA LEU A 38 -2.20 1.80 3.38
C LEU A 38 -1.11 1.90 2.30
N THR A 39 -1.16 2.95 1.47
CA THR A 39 -0.16 3.19 0.42
C THR A 39 1.22 3.42 1.02
N LEU A 40 1.34 4.31 2.00
CA LEU A 40 2.61 4.58 2.67
C LEU A 40 3.18 3.32 3.36
N LYS A 41 2.30 2.46 3.90
CA LYS A 41 2.74 1.24 4.57
C LYS A 41 3.22 0.16 3.59
N ILE A 42 2.56 0.00 2.45
CA ILE A 42 2.83 -1.11 1.52
C ILE A 42 3.87 -0.74 0.46
N PHE A 43 3.85 0.49 -0.06
CA PHE A 43 4.74 0.90 -1.15
C PHE A 43 6.04 1.53 -0.66
N ASP A 44 5.96 2.30 0.44
CA ASP A 44 7.13 2.99 1.00
C ASP A 44 7.73 2.26 2.21
N ASP A 45 7.12 1.15 2.63
CA ASP A 45 7.49 0.33 3.80
C ASP A 45 7.66 1.12 5.13
N LEU A 46 6.96 2.25 5.24
CA LEU A 46 7.07 3.13 6.41
C LEU A 46 6.48 2.46 7.66
N SER A 47 7.09 2.69 8.82
CA SER A 47 6.50 2.34 10.11
C SER A 47 5.26 3.19 10.41
N HIS A 48 4.40 2.73 11.33
CA HIS A 48 3.24 3.54 11.73
C HIS A 48 3.63 4.86 12.38
N ASN A 49 4.81 4.93 13.00
CA ASN A 49 5.36 6.13 13.58
C ASN A 49 5.74 7.14 12.48
N GLU A 50 6.51 6.72 11.47
CA GLU A 50 6.88 7.59 10.35
C GLU A 50 5.67 8.05 9.54
N ILE A 51 4.67 7.18 9.37
CA ILE A 51 3.39 7.56 8.74
C ILE A 51 2.66 8.60 9.59
N ALA A 52 2.68 8.45 10.91
CA ALA A 52 2.03 9.36 11.83
C ALA A 52 2.65 10.76 11.77
N ASP A 53 3.99 10.83 11.78
CA ASP A 53 4.74 12.08 11.59
C ASP A 53 4.42 12.72 10.24
N ARG A 54 4.45 11.94 9.16
CA ARG A 54 4.19 12.44 7.80
C ARG A 54 2.77 12.95 7.60
N MET A 55 1.79 12.32 8.25
CA MET A 55 0.37 12.67 8.14
C MET A 55 -0.11 13.62 9.25
N ASN A 56 0.77 14.01 10.17
CA ASN A 56 0.45 14.80 11.35
C ASN A 56 -0.74 14.21 12.15
N ILE A 57 -0.64 12.91 12.47
CA ILE A 57 -1.60 12.16 13.29
C ILE A 57 -0.84 11.39 14.38
N THR A 58 -1.56 10.72 15.29
CA THR A 58 -0.90 9.81 16.24
C THR A 58 -0.61 8.44 15.62
N GLU A 59 0.42 7.76 16.09
CA GLU A 59 0.74 6.37 15.69
C GLU A 59 -0.48 5.45 15.86
N LYS A 60 -1.19 5.56 17.00
CA LYS A 60 -2.43 4.82 17.25
C LYS A 60 -3.51 5.09 16.20
N THR A 61 -3.58 6.31 15.67
CA THR A 61 -4.51 6.67 14.59
C THR A 61 -4.06 6.05 13.27
N SER A 62 -2.76 6.06 12.97
CA SER A 62 -2.18 5.38 11.80
C SER A 62 -2.52 3.88 11.81
N GLN A 63 -2.24 3.19 12.92
CA GLN A 63 -2.57 1.77 13.10
C GLN A 63 -4.08 1.50 12.88
N ARG A 64 -4.95 2.32 13.48
CA ARG A 64 -6.41 2.17 13.34
C ARG A 64 -6.89 2.39 11.90
N LEU A 65 -6.35 3.38 11.19
CA LEU A 65 -6.68 3.64 9.79
C LEU A 65 -6.23 2.47 8.91
N PHE A 66 -5.04 1.93 9.16
CA PHE A 66 -4.54 0.75 8.47
C PHE A 66 -5.42 -0.48 8.69
N SER A 67 -5.75 -0.83 9.93
CA SER A 67 -6.63 -1.97 10.22
C SER A 67 -7.99 -1.86 9.54
N ARG A 68 -8.56 -0.64 9.47
CA ARG A 68 -9.83 -0.39 8.77
C ARG A 68 -9.67 -0.55 7.26
N ALA A 69 -8.57 -0.08 6.69
CA ALA A 69 -8.30 -0.21 5.27
C ALA A 69 -8.19 -1.69 4.86
N ILE A 70 -7.43 -2.49 5.62
CA ILE A 70 -7.28 -3.93 5.39
C ILE A 70 -8.63 -4.65 5.47
N ARG A 71 -9.43 -4.39 6.51
CA ARG A 71 -10.76 -5.03 6.65
C ARG A 71 -11.66 -4.73 5.46
N LYS A 72 -11.72 -3.47 5.01
CA LYS A 72 -12.53 -3.09 3.85
C LYS A 72 -12.06 -3.74 2.55
N ILE A 73 -10.76 -3.94 2.38
CA ILE A 73 -10.21 -4.66 1.23
C ILE A 73 -10.62 -6.13 1.32
N GLN A 74 -10.52 -6.74 2.50
CA GLN A 74 -10.96 -8.13 2.72
C GLN A 74 -12.45 -8.31 2.45
N ASP A 75 -13.30 -7.37 2.86
CA ASP A 75 -14.74 -7.43 2.62
C ASP A 75 -15.13 -7.22 1.15
N ALA A 76 -14.24 -6.62 0.34
CA ALA A 76 -14.49 -6.27 -1.06
C ALA A 76 -13.92 -7.30 -2.06
N LEU A 77 -13.13 -8.26 -1.58
CA LEU A 77 -12.55 -9.36 -2.35
C LEU A 77 -13.38 -10.64 -2.14
#